data_AF-A0A9E0KWB6-F1
#
_entry.id   AF-A0A9E0KWB6-F1
#
_cell.length_a   1.000
_cell.length_b   1.000
_cell.length_c   1.000
_cell.angle_alpha   90.00
_cell.angle_beta   90.00
_cell.angle_gamma   90.00
#
_symmetry.space_group_name_H-M   'P 1'
#
loop_
_entity.id
_entity.type
_entity.pdbx_description
1 polymer ?
#
loop_
_entity_poly.entity_id
_entity_poly.type
_entity_poly.pdbx_seq_one_letter_code
_entity_poly.pdbx_strand_id
1 'polypeptide(L)'
;AWAMRDQSMMLTTKEEVLTLASIVEKETALPIERPLVAGLYLNRLAIKMPLQADPTVVYGLTEGKFDLGRDLTLIDLKDLSPYNTYVHAGLPPKPICSPGKKSIEAVLNPEKSAYLYFVANGEGGHVFAVTYDEHLKNVAKWRVIKKTQAQEAASTPLAP
;
A
#
# COMPACT_ATOMS: atom_id res chain seq x y z
N ALA A 1 -10.60 21.01 -0.05
CA ALA A 1 -10.36 19.59 -0.35
C ALA A 1 -11.66 18.77 -0.27
N TRP A 2 -12.27 18.55 0.91
CA TRP A 2 -13.50 17.72 1.05
C TRP A 2 -14.67 18.12 0.16
N ALA A 3 -14.95 19.43 0.02
CA ALA A 3 -16.06 19.93 -0.79
C ALA A 3 -15.87 19.77 -2.31
N MET A 4 -14.65 19.46 -2.77
CA MET A 4 -14.30 19.29 -4.19
C MET A 4 -14.06 17.82 -4.56
N ARG A 5 -14.40 16.88 -3.66
CA ARG A 5 -14.20 15.45 -3.90
C ARG A 5 -15.05 14.97 -5.08
N ASP A 6 -14.57 13.98 -5.81
CA ASP A 6 -15.38 13.28 -6.81
C ASP A 6 -16.64 12.70 -6.13
N GLN A 7 -17.84 13.12 -6.58
CA GLN A 7 -19.10 12.66 -5.97
C GLN A 7 -19.43 11.21 -6.34
N SER A 8 -18.74 10.63 -7.32
CA SER A 8 -18.85 9.20 -7.69
C SER A 8 -18.00 8.29 -6.80
N MET A 9 -17.26 8.87 -5.85
CA MET A 9 -16.36 8.15 -4.96
C MET A 9 -17.14 7.32 -3.94
N MET A 10 -16.71 6.07 -3.75
CA MET A 10 -17.32 5.11 -2.83
C MET A 10 -17.21 5.54 -1.35
N LEU A 11 -16.23 6.38 -1.00
CA LEU A 11 -16.02 6.84 0.36
C LEU A 11 -17.03 7.94 0.71
N THR A 12 -17.84 7.69 1.73
CA THR A 12 -18.98 8.54 2.09
C THR A 12 -18.67 9.47 3.27
N THR A 13 -17.69 9.12 4.08
CA THR A 13 -17.32 9.82 5.31
C THR A 13 -15.89 10.36 5.30
N LYS A 14 -15.63 11.38 6.13
CA LYS A 14 -14.28 11.96 6.26
C LYS A 14 -13.33 10.93 6.87
N GLU A 15 -13.84 10.14 7.78
CA GLU A 15 -13.16 9.07 8.49
C GLU A 15 -12.65 8.01 7.49
N GLU A 16 -13.47 7.58 6.54
CA GLU A 16 -13.05 6.64 5.48
C GLU A 16 -11.94 7.21 4.60
N VAL A 17 -12.03 8.49 4.23
CA VAL A 17 -10.97 9.17 3.46
C VAL A 17 -9.68 9.26 4.27
N LEU A 18 -9.75 9.61 5.56
CA LEU A 18 -8.58 9.67 6.43
C LEU A 18 -7.96 8.28 6.62
N THR A 19 -8.79 7.24 6.74
CA THR A 19 -8.33 5.86 6.86
C THR A 19 -7.59 5.44 5.61
N LEU A 20 -8.18 5.60 4.42
CA LEU A 20 -7.50 5.26 3.19
C LEU A 20 -6.24 6.11 2.97
N ALA A 21 -6.29 7.41 3.27
CA ALA A 21 -5.15 8.30 3.13
C ALA A 21 -3.99 7.89 4.04
N SER A 22 -4.27 7.35 5.23
CA SER A 22 -3.24 6.85 6.15
C SER A 22 -2.55 5.59 5.62
N ILE A 23 -3.27 4.74 4.88
CA ILE A 23 -2.71 3.58 4.19
C ILE A 23 -1.81 4.06 3.05
N VAL A 24 -2.33 4.94 2.18
CA VAL A 24 -1.57 5.52 1.05
C VAL A 24 -0.29 6.22 1.51
N GLU A 25 -0.33 6.96 2.63
CA GLU A 25 0.85 7.63 3.21
C GLU A 25 1.96 6.63 3.57
N LYS A 26 1.59 5.44 4.05
CA LYS A 26 2.55 4.41 4.46
C LYS A 26 2.99 3.49 3.32
N GLU A 27 2.24 3.45 2.22
CA GLU A 27 2.51 2.53 1.11
C GLU A 27 3.65 2.99 0.19
N THR A 28 3.72 4.28 -0.10
CA THR A 28 4.72 4.81 -1.03
C THR A 28 5.42 6.04 -0.49
N ALA A 29 6.74 6.00 -0.55
CA ALA A 29 7.58 7.16 -0.29
C ALA A 29 7.56 8.16 -1.45
N LEU A 30 7.16 7.74 -2.66
CA LEU A 30 7.12 8.58 -3.86
C LEU A 30 5.79 9.35 -3.94
N PRO A 31 5.79 10.69 -3.80
CA PRO A 31 4.56 11.46 -3.81
C PRO A 31 3.76 11.35 -5.12
N ILE A 32 4.45 11.12 -6.25
CA ILE A 32 3.85 11.01 -7.57
C ILE A 32 3.00 9.73 -7.74
N GLU A 33 3.27 8.68 -6.96
CA GLU A 33 2.52 7.42 -7.05
C GLU A 33 1.26 7.42 -6.18
N ARG A 34 1.13 8.36 -5.22
CA ARG A 34 0.01 8.38 -4.27
C ARG A 34 -1.36 8.38 -4.96
N PRO A 35 -1.62 9.17 -6.03
CA PRO A 35 -2.90 9.13 -6.72
C PRO A 35 -3.21 7.78 -7.38
N LEU A 36 -2.18 7.10 -7.91
CA LEU A 36 -2.31 5.76 -8.50
C LEU A 36 -2.59 4.70 -7.43
N VAL A 37 -1.85 4.71 -6.32
CA VAL A 37 -2.07 3.80 -5.19
C VAL A 37 -3.46 4.01 -4.59
N ALA A 38 -3.89 5.27 -4.42
CA ALA A 38 -5.24 5.58 -3.96
C ALA A 38 -6.31 5.04 -4.92
N GLY A 39 -6.14 5.25 -6.23
CA GLY A 39 -7.04 4.72 -7.26
C GLY A 39 -7.12 3.20 -7.24
N LEU A 40 -5.99 2.52 -7.10
CA LEU A 40 -5.94 1.06 -6.99
C LEU A 40 -6.70 0.53 -5.79
N TYR A 41 -6.51 1.14 -4.61
CA TYR A 41 -7.26 0.71 -3.42
C TYR A 41 -8.75 0.98 -3.55
N LEU A 42 -9.15 2.10 -4.15
CA LEU A 42 -10.56 2.37 -4.45
C LEU A 42 -11.14 1.35 -5.43
N ASN A 43 -10.40 0.94 -6.45
CA ASN A 43 -10.80 -0.13 -7.37
C ASN A 43 -11.01 -1.45 -6.62
N ARG A 44 -10.09 -1.82 -5.72
CA ARG A 44 -10.22 -3.02 -4.88
C ARG A 44 -11.48 -2.95 -4.00
N LEU A 45 -11.72 -1.82 -3.34
CA LEU A 45 -12.93 -1.63 -2.51
C LEU A 45 -14.21 -1.78 -3.33
N ALA A 46 -14.25 -1.21 -4.53
CA ALA A 46 -15.42 -1.27 -5.41
C ALA A 46 -15.82 -2.72 -5.78
N ILE A 47 -14.84 -3.61 -5.91
CA ILE A 47 -15.06 -5.03 -6.22
C ILE A 47 -14.99 -5.94 -4.99
N LYS A 48 -14.96 -5.39 -3.78
CA LYS A 48 -14.83 -6.11 -2.50
C LYS A 48 -13.58 -7.00 -2.42
N MET A 49 -12.52 -6.63 -3.12
CA MET A 49 -11.21 -7.27 -3.00
C MET A 49 -10.53 -6.78 -1.70
N PRO A 50 -9.90 -7.66 -0.90
CA PRO A 50 -9.11 -7.24 0.26
C PRO A 50 -7.98 -6.27 -0.14
N LEU A 51 -7.68 -5.28 0.70
CA LEU A 51 -6.64 -4.29 0.38
C LEU A 51 -5.26 -4.92 0.40
N GLN A 52 -5.00 -5.87 1.30
CA GLN A 52 -3.71 -6.55 1.45
C GLN A 52 -2.55 -5.56 1.60
N ALA A 53 -2.75 -4.53 2.43
CA ALA A 53 -1.79 -3.47 2.66
C ALA A 53 -0.92 -3.81 3.89
N ASP A 54 0.36 -4.07 3.68
CA ASP A 54 1.32 -4.43 4.74
C ASP A 54 1.34 -3.45 5.92
N PRO A 55 1.27 -2.11 5.71
CA PRO A 55 1.24 -1.16 6.83
C PRO A 55 0.07 -1.37 7.80
N THR A 56 -1.05 -1.94 7.33
CA THR A 56 -2.21 -2.20 8.18
C THR A 56 -1.98 -3.38 9.13
N VAL A 57 -1.24 -4.40 8.67
CA VAL A 57 -0.81 -5.53 9.51
C VAL A 57 0.22 -5.06 10.54
N VAL A 58 1.20 -4.27 10.10
CA VAL A 58 2.20 -3.68 11.01
C VAL A 58 1.50 -2.88 12.11
N TYR A 59 0.55 -2.01 11.75
CA TYR A 59 -0.22 -1.26 12.74
C TYR A 59 -1.03 -2.18 13.66
N GLY A 60 -1.65 -3.24 13.14
CA GLY A 60 -2.36 -4.23 13.95
C GLY A 60 -1.49 -4.90 15.00
N LEU A 61 -0.21 -5.16 14.68
CA LEU A 61 0.75 -5.81 15.58
C LEU A 61 1.41 -4.86 16.58
N THR A 62 1.66 -3.61 16.18
CA THR A 62 2.38 -2.65 17.01
C THR A 62 1.49 -1.60 17.67
N GLU A 63 0.23 -1.50 17.25
CA GLU A 63 -0.73 -0.44 17.58
C GLU A 63 -0.17 0.98 17.28
N GLY A 64 0.83 1.07 16.39
CA GLY A 64 1.56 2.32 16.12
C GLY A 64 2.45 2.81 17.26
N LYS A 65 2.70 1.98 18.30
CA LYS A 65 3.52 2.34 19.47
C LYS A 65 5.01 2.19 19.23
N PHE A 66 5.40 1.30 18.32
CA PHE A 66 6.80 1.02 17.98
C PHE A 66 6.92 0.54 16.54
N ASP A 67 8.11 0.61 15.98
CA ASP A 67 8.43 0.01 14.69
C ASP A 67 8.61 -1.49 14.85
N LEU A 68 8.04 -2.29 13.94
CA LEU A 68 8.14 -3.74 13.99
C LEU A 68 9.60 -4.23 13.99
N GLY A 69 10.52 -3.45 13.41
CA GLY A 69 11.96 -3.71 13.42
C GLY A 69 12.41 -4.93 12.59
N ARG A 70 11.48 -5.56 11.88
CA ARG A 70 11.70 -6.70 10.97
C ARG A 70 10.65 -6.70 9.86
N ASP A 71 10.92 -7.48 8.81
CA ASP A 71 9.94 -7.75 7.75
C ASP A 71 8.76 -8.58 8.29
N LEU A 72 7.59 -8.42 7.64
CA LEU A 72 6.41 -9.23 7.91
C LEU A 72 6.64 -10.70 7.49
N THR A 73 6.17 -11.62 8.34
CA THR A 73 6.19 -13.06 8.08
C THR A 73 4.82 -13.55 7.61
N LEU A 74 4.76 -14.75 7.05
CA LEU A 74 3.50 -15.39 6.68
C LEU A 74 2.56 -15.64 7.87
N ILE A 75 3.10 -15.70 9.09
CA ILE A 75 2.30 -15.84 10.32
C ILE A 75 1.63 -14.51 10.65
N ASP A 76 2.38 -13.40 10.56
CA ASP A 76 1.86 -12.05 10.78
C ASP A 76 0.69 -11.73 9.84
N LEU A 77 0.79 -12.13 8.56
CA LEU A 77 -0.27 -11.91 7.58
C LEU A 77 -1.59 -12.64 7.90
N LYS A 78 -1.56 -13.62 8.81
CA LYS A 78 -2.73 -14.39 9.26
C LYS A 78 -3.28 -13.92 10.61
N ASP A 79 -2.69 -12.89 11.21
CA ASP A 79 -3.17 -12.32 12.46
C ASP A 79 -4.63 -11.85 12.34
N LEU A 80 -5.41 -12.01 13.40
CA LEU A 80 -6.84 -11.71 13.41
C LEU A 80 -7.17 -10.29 13.90
N SER A 81 -6.17 -9.40 13.99
CA SER A 81 -6.41 -8.00 14.28
C SER A 81 -7.42 -7.41 13.29
N PRO A 82 -8.36 -6.58 13.75
CA PRO A 82 -9.33 -5.94 12.86
C PRO A 82 -8.68 -4.98 11.85
N TYR A 83 -7.40 -4.64 12.02
CA TYR A 83 -6.64 -3.86 11.06
C TYR A 83 -6.04 -4.70 9.93
N ASN A 84 -5.99 -6.02 10.04
CA ASN A 84 -5.37 -6.87 9.04
C ASN A 84 -6.23 -6.95 7.76
N THR A 85 -5.87 -6.15 6.77
CA THR A 85 -6.56 -6.11 5.46
C THR A 85 -6.26 -7.29 4.53
N TYR A 86 -5.48 -8.28 4.97
CA TYR A 86 -5.39 -9.60 4.33
C TYR A 86 -6.54 -10.52 4.75
N VAL A 87 -6.99 -10.40 6.00
CA VAL A 87 -8.05 -11.25 6.59
C VAL A 87 -9.41 -10.59 6.47
N HIS A 88 -9.48 -9.27 6.67
CA HIS A 88 -10.71 -8.49 6.64
C HIS A 88 -10.77 -7.63 5.37
N ALA A 89 -11.76 -7.89 4.51
CA ALA A 89 -12.01 -7.06 3.33
C ALA A 89 -12.61 -5.70 3.73
N GLY A 90 -12.26 -4.65 2.98
CA GLY A 90 -12.70 -3.28 3.26
C GLY A 90 -11.62 -2.44 3.93
N LEU A 91 -12.03 -1.28 4.46
CA LEU A 91 -11.15 -0.40 5.25
C LEU A 91 -11.02 -0.93 6.68
N PRO A 92 -9.84 -0.75 7.32
CA PRO A 92 -9.70 -1.01 8.75
C PRO A 92 -10.54 -0.01 9.58
N PRO A 93 -10.76 -0.27 10.89
CA PRO A 93 -11.68 0.54 11.70
C PRO A 93 -11.29 2.02 11.83
N LYS A 94 -9.99 2.33 11.78
CA LYS A 94 -9.45 3.68 11.96
C LYS A 94 -8.18 3.88 11.13
N PRO A 95 -7.73 5.14 10.94
CA PRO A 95 -6.44 5.43 10.33
C PRO A 95 -5.28 4.77 11.08
N ILE A 96 -4.27 4.32 10.33
CA ILE A 96 -3.05 3.68 10.87
C ILE A 96 -1.91 4.67 11.13
N CYS A 97 -2.09 5.93 10.72
CA CYS A 97 -1.18 7.04 10.98
C CYS A 97 -1.93 8.37 10.82
N SER A 98 -1.24 9.49 11.08
CA SER A 98 -1.70 10.82 10.70
C SER A 98 -1.31 11.12 9.24
N PRO A 99 -2.23 11.06 8.26
CA PRO A 99 -1.89 11.28 6.86
C PRO A 99 -1.57 12.74 6.57
N GLY A 100 -0.59 12.96 5.68
CA GLY A 100 -0.28 14.29 5.18
C GLY A 100 -1.32 14.79 4.17
N LYS A 101 -1.33 16.10 3.96
CA LYS A 101 -2.25 16.78 3.01
C LYS A 101 -2.23 16.14 1.61
N LYS A 102 -1.04 15.80 1.09
CA LYS A 102 -0.89 15.18 -0.24
C LYS A 102 -1.57 13.82 -0.35
N SER A 103 -1.56 13.02 0.72
CA SER A 103 -2.19 11.69 0.73
C SER A 103 -3.71 11.81 0.80
N ILE A 104 -4.21 12.79 1.56
CA ILE A 104 -5.64 13.14 1.58
C ILE A 104 -6.07 13.61 0.18
N GLU A 105 -5.30 14.49 -0.46
CA GLU A 105 -5.60 14.97 -1.81
C GLU A 105 -5.58 13.86 -2.85
N ALA A 106 -4.64 12.91 -2.75
CA ALA A 106 -4.58 11.73 -3.61
C ALA A 106 -5.80 10.82 -3.48
N VAL A 107 -6.34 10.65 -2.28
CA VAL A 107 -7.59 9.89 -2.07
C VAL A 107 -8.81 10.65 -2.57
N LEU A 108 -8.84 11.97 -2.42
CA LEU A 108 -9.96 12.79 -2.87
C LEU A 108 -10.00 12.97 -4.39
N ASN A 109 -8.84 12.91 -5.05
CA ASN A 109 -8.66 13.04 -6.49
C ASN A 109 -7.69 11.95 -7.00
N PRO A 110 -8.11 10.68 -6.99
CA PRO A 110 -7.24 9.58 -7.41
C PRO A 110 -7.01 9.62 -8.92
N GLU A 111 -5.90 9.03 -9.36
CA GLU A 111 -5.68 8.80 -10.78
C GLU A 111 -6.63 7.69 -11.28
N LYS A 112 -7.39 7.99 -12.33
CA LYS A 112 -8.33 7.03 -12.91
C LYS A 112 -7.54 5.97 -13.69
N SER A 113 -7.57 4.75 -13.18
CA SER A 113 -6.95 3.59 -13.81
C SER A 113 -7.74 2.33 -13.49
N ALA A 114 -7.45 1.23 -14.19
CA ALA A 114 -8.01 -0.09 -13.89
C ALA A 114 -7.07 -0.94 -13.01
N TYR A 115 -6.01 -0.35 -12.45
CA TYR A 115 -5.01 -1.12 -11.73
C TYR A 115 -5.60 -1.74 -10.46
N LEU A 116 -5.22 -3.00 -10.22
CA LEU A 116 -5.61 -3.78 -9.06
C LEU A 116 -4.39 -4.31 -8.29
N TYR A 117 -3.21 -4.30 -8.90
CA TYR A 117 -2.00 -4.84 -8.30
C TYR A 117 -0.84 -3.88 -8.51
N PHE A 118 0.10 -3.89 -7.58
CA PHE A 118 1.38 -3.24 -7.75
C PHE A 118 2.47 -4.08 -7.07
N VAL A 119 3.72 -3.91 -7.50
CA VAL A 119 4.90 -4.51 -6.88
C VAL A 119 6.07 -3.56 -7.06
N ALA A 120 7.00 -3.54 -6.12
CA ALA A 120 8.19 -2.71 -6.21
C ALA A 120 8.95 -2.95 -7.53
N ASN A 121 9.47 -1.87 -8.13
CA ASN A 121 10.22 -1.93 -9.39
C ASN A 121 11.74 -2.16 -9.19
N GLY A 122 12.25 -2.04 -7.95
CA GLY A 122 13.67 -2.18 -7.61
C GLY A 122 14.47 -0.87 -7.63
N GLU A 123 13.86 0.24 -8.05
CA GLU A 123 14.44 1.59 -8.15
C GLU A 123 13.82 2.58 -7.14
N GLY A 124 12.90 2.10 -6.30
CA GLY A 124 12.22 2.90 -5.27
C GLY A 124 10.76 3.25 -5.58
N GLY A 125 10.21 2.79 -6.71
CA GLY A 125 8.80 2.92 -7.06
C GLY A 125 8.12 1.58 -7.31
N HIS A 126 7.00 1.61 -8.04
CA HIS A 126 6.14 0.45 -8.27
C HIS A 126 5.79 0.25 -9.74
N VAL A 127 5.64 -1.02 -10.13
CA VAL A 127 5.02 -1.43 -11.39
C VAL A 127 3.58 -1.83 -11.11
N PHE A 128 2.63 -1.17 -11.76
CA PHE A 128 1.20 -1.42 -11.63
C PHE A 128 0.70 -2.44 -12.66
N ALA A 129 -0.33 -3.20 -12.30
CA ALA A 129 -0.95 -4.21 -13.15
C ALA A 129 -2.46 -4.28 -12.94
N VAL A 130 -3.19 -4.61 -14.01
CA VAL A 130 -4.65 -4.79 -13.98
C VAL A 130 -4.99 -6.25 -13.65
N THR A 131 -4.22 -7.18 -14.20
CA THR A 131 -4.47 -8.62 -14.06
C THR A 131 -3.48 -9.27 -13.09
N TYR A 132 -3.92 -10.38 -12.49
CA TYR A 132 -3.06 -11.18 -11.61
C TYR A 132 -1.87 -11.79 -12.36
N ASP A 133 -2.06 -12.23 -13.61
CA ASP A 133 -0.98 -12.81 -14.41
C ASP A 133 0.12 -11.80 -14.74
N GLU A 134 -0.25 -10.55 -15.05
CA GLU A 134 0.71 -9.45 -15.21
C GLU A 134 1.45 -9.18 -13.90
N HIS A 135 0.73 -9.16 -12.78
CA HIS A 135 1.32 -8.98 -11.47
C HIS A 135 2.34 -10.08 -11.16
N LEU A 136 2.02 -11.35 -11.43
CA LEU A 136 2.95 -12.48 -11.22
C LEU A 136 4.23 -12.34 -12.06
N LYS A 137 4.12 -11.87 -13.32
CA LYS A 137 5.29 -11.58 -14.16
C LYS A 137 6.14 -10.45 -13.57
N ASN A 138 5.51 -9.40 -13.04
CA ASN A 138 6.22 -8.29 -12.40
C ASN A 138 6.90 -8.74 -11.09
N VAL A 139 6.24 -9.56 -10.29
CA VAL A 139 6.82 -10.18 -9.08
C VAL A 139 8.03 -11.03 -9.42
N ALA A 140 7.97 -11.84 -10.49
CA ALA A 140 9.10 -12.65 -10.93
C ALA A 140 10.31 -11.78 -11.32
N LYS A 141 10.10 -10.68 -12.06
CA LYS A 141 11.15 -9.71 -12.40
C LYS A 141 11.75 -9.07 -11.16
N TRP A 142 10.91 -8.58 -10.25
CA TRP A 142 11.36 -7.96 -9.00
C TRP A 142 12.20 -8.90 -8.14
N ARG A 143 11.83 -10.19 -8.03
CA ARG A 143 12.60 -11.19 -7.28
C ARG A 143 14.00 -11.40 -7.85
N VAL A 144 14.16 -11.35 -9.16
CA VAL A 144 15.48 -11.43 -9.81
C VAL A 144 16.32 -10.20 -9.45
N ILE A 145 15.76 -9.00 -9.58
CA ILE A 145 16.44 -7.74 -9.23
C ILE A 145 16.87 -7.75 -7.76
N LYS A 146 15.97 -8.11 -6.83
CA LYS A 146 16.27 -8.18 -5.39
C LYS A 146 17.40 -9.15 -5.09
N LYS A 147 17.46 -10.30 -5.77
CA LYS A 147 18.54 -11.28 -5.60
C LYS A 147 19.88 -10.72 -6.08
N THR A 148 19.90 -10.07 -7.24
CA THR A 148 21.12 -9.45 -7.79
C THR A 148 21.65 -8.35 -6.87
N GLN A 149 20.77 -7.44 -6.41
CA GLN A 149 21.15 -6.37 -5.48
C GLN A 149 21.71 -6.92 -4.15
N ALA A 150 21.12 -7.98 -3.60
CA ALA A 150 21.62 -8.63 -2.39
C ALA A 150 23.01 -9.25 -2.60
N GLN A 151 23.27 -9.84 -3.78
CA GLN A 151 24.58 -10.38 -4.13
C GLN A 151 25.64 -9.29 -4.30
N GLU A 152 25.29 -8.18 -4.97
CA GLU A 152 26.17 -7.03 -5.15
C GLU A 152 26.54 -6.38 -3.81
N ALA A 153 25.55 -6.17 -2.93
CA ALA A 153 25.77 -5.64 -1.59
C ALA A 153 26.68 -6.54 -0.74
N ALA A 154 26.55 -7.86 -0.87
CA ALA A 154 27.43 -8.82 -0.19
C ALA A 154 28.84 -8.88 -0.78
N SER A 155 29.03 -8.42 -2.02
CA SER A 155 30.32 -8.44 -2.73
C SER A 155 31.11 -7.13 -2.66
N THR A 156 30.51 -6.05 -2.16
CA THR A 156 31.19 -4.76 -1.97
C THR A 156 32.13 -4.85 -0.77
N PRO A 157 33.46 -4.72 -0.92
CA PRO A 157 34.37 -4.72 0.22
C PRO A 157 34.11 -3.51 1.11
N LEU A 158 34.18 -3.68 2.44
CA LEU A 158 34.26 -2.53 3.35
C LEU A 158 35.48 -1.69 2.93
N ALA A 159 35.25 -0.44 2.54
CA ALA A 159 36.32 0.51 2.30
C ALA A 159 37.20 0.64 3.57
N PRO A 160 38.53 0.75 3.42
CA PRO A 160 39.48 0.77 4.53
C PRO A 160 39.33 1.99 5.44
#